data_AF-A0A1Q3GU08-F1
#
_entry.id   AF-A0A1Q3GU08-F1
#
_cell.length_a   1.000
_cell.length_b   1.000
_cell.length_c   1.000
_cell.angle_alpha   90.00
_cell.angle_beta   90.00
_cell.angle_gamma   90.00
#
_symmetry.space_group_name_H-M   'P 1'
#
loop_
_entity.id
_entity.type
_entity.pdbx_description
1 polymer ?
#
loop_
_entity_poly.entity_id
_entity_poly.type
_entity_poly.pdbx_seq_one_letter_code
_entity_poly.pdbx_strand_id
1 'polypeptide(L)'
;MIRETLISFIVLCLVFWGCGHQENTANKKSNRSNNQSTQSIIQVKIGIESDQISQAWKKAIQNRVTKSTLDSLSQLTKKISPQEKQWIQLIQSKTKKWNALRDSLRVPFEHIVLNDTIYVLLGYQGGNDGFTYQHNTVCFDVASLYKAYGSAQDSINRNRIDRIYSHEFTHLLHKAWKTKNRLKLTNFKDSVLWECIYEGIGMYRSMSSRWFPQKGQLSSAAQATFKNLYPEFTHNIIDVLTKSTFSDLEKKKIKAHLSRGSLNKKWGAMPVAVWLALESNGNDKNLIQWVNKGPEATLLLGNKYLKGKNKTQFEKAVQRQ
;
A
#
# COMPACT_ATOMS: atom_id res chain seq x y z
N MET A 1 57.66 -6.42 -13.71
CA MET A 1 56.64 -5.40 -14.08
C MET A 1 56.44 -5.53 -15.60
N ILE A 2 55.25 -5.92 -16.08
CA ILE A 2 54.14 -5.04 -16.56
C ILE A 2 54.55 -4.33 -17.88
N ARG A 3 54.01 -4.60 -19.10
CA ARG A 3 52.62 -4.59 -19.70
C ARG A 3 52.08 -3.16 -19.97
N GLU A 4 51.34 -2.79 -21.03
CA GLU A 4 50.78 -3.37 -22.30
C GLU A 4 50.15 -2.21 -23.15
N THR A 5 49.83 -2.22 -24.46
CA THR A 5 50.04 -3.18 -25.59
C THR A 5 50.77 -2.49 -26.77
N LEU A 6 50.26 -2.02 -27.95
CA LEU A 6 49.01 -2.09 -28.76
C LEU A 6 49.41 -1.64 -30.22
N ILE A 7 49.28 -2.41 -31.31
CA ILE A 7 48.15 -2.62 -32.27
C ILE A 7 47.43 -1.31 -32.72
N SER A 8 46.98 -1.06 -33.95
CA SER A 8 47.39 -1.30 -35.35
C SER A 8 46.18 -1.01 -36.28
N PHE A 9 46.29 0.08 -37.03
CA PHE A 9 45.64 0.52 -38.30
C PHE A 9 44.76 -0.41 -39.20
N ILE A 10 43.93 0.28 -40.03
CA ILE A 10 43.46 -0.06 -41.41
C ILE A 10 42.39 -1.18 -41.55
N VAL A 11 41.55 -1.22 -42.60
CA VAL A 11 40.57 -0.27 -43.20
C VAL A 11 39.70 -1.04 -44.23
N LEU A 12 38.48 -0.54 -44.48
CA LEU A 12 37.46 -0.97 -45.46
C LEU A 12 37.97 -1.42 -46.87
N CYS A 13 37.37 -2.47 -47.47
CA CYS A 13 36.34 -2.34 -48.54
C CYS A 13 35.84 -3.64 -49.24
N LEU A 14 34.52 -3.68 -49.47
CA LEU A 14 33.73 -4.20 -50.63
C LEU A 14 33.79 -5.67 -51.14
N VAL A 15 32.67 -6.37 -50.88
CA VAL A 15 31.76 -7.09 -51.82
C VAL A 15 32.32 -7.96 -52.97
N PHE A 16 31.90 -9.24 -52.99
CA PHE A 16 31.50 -9.97 -54.21
C PHE A 16 30.29 -10.90 -53.96
N TRP A 17 29.58 -11.27 -55.02
CA TRP A 17 28.43 -12.20 -55.00
C TRP A 17 28.87 -13.68 -55.04
N GLY A 18 28.00 -14.57 -54.54
CA GLY A 18 28.07 -16.01 -54.77
C GLY A 18 26.71 -16.66 -54.49
N CYS A 19 26.15 -17.39 -55.47
CA CYS A 19 24.84 -18.03 -55.35
C CYS A 19 24.96 -19.52 -54.97
N GLY A 20 23.99 -20.01 -54.19
CA GLY A 20 23.85 -21.43 -53.86
C GLY A 20 22.43 -21.79 -53.40
N HIS A 21 21.74 -22.61 -54.18
CA HIS A 21 20.61 -23.44 -53.74
C HIS A 21 21.14 -24.61 -52.88
N GLN A 22 20.39 -25.35 -52.05
CA GLN A 22 18.98 -25.35 -51.59
C GLN A 22 19.01 -25.96 -50.15
N GLU A 23 17.98 -26.06 -49.31
CA GLU A 23 16.60 -26.53 -49.50
C GLU A 23 15.58 -25.94 -48.51
N ASN A 24 14.33 -25.88 -48.97
CA ASN A 24 13.08 -26.21 -48.28
C ASN A 24 13.05 -26.29 -46.73
N THR A 25 12.25 -25.40 -46.12
CA THR A 25 10.90 -25.82 -45.67
C THR A 25 10.00 -24.61 -45.40
N ALA A 26 8.74 -24.71 -45.80
CA ALA A 26 7.77 -23.62 -45.65
C ALA A 26 7.04 -23.67 -44.30
N ASN A 27 6.78 -22.51 -43.70
CA ASN A 27 5.52 -22.34 -42.96
C ASN A 27 5.05 -20.88 -42.82
N LYS A 28 3.73 -20.67 -42.88
CA LYS A 28 3.08 -19.37 -42.65
C LYS A 28 3.13 -19.02 -41.16
N LYS A 29 3.63 -17.83 -40.80
CA LYS A 29 3.33 -17.16 -39.51
C LYS A 29 3.59 -15.64 -39.51
N SER A 30 3.16 -14.95 -40.58
CA SER A 30 2.95 -13.49 -40.53
C SER A 30 1.68 -13.15 -39.73
N ASN A 31 1.64 -11.94 -39.18
CA ASN A 31 0.50 -11.31 -38.49
C ASN A 31 -0.09 -12.07 -37.28
N ARG A 32 0.62 -11.99 -36.14
CA ARG A 32 -0.03 -12.00 -34.82
C ARG A 32 0.46 -10.88 -33.89
N SER A 33 0.63 -9.69 -34.44
CA SER A 33 0.92 -8.44 -33.72
C SER A 33 -0.30 -7.88 -32.96
N ASN A 34 -1.05 -8.75 -32.28
CA ASN A 34 -2.19 -8.38 -31.45
C ASN A 34 -1.83 -8.44 -29.96
N ASN A 35 -0.66 -7.88 -29.62
CA ASN A 35 -0.30 -7.57 -28.24
C ASN A 35 -0.88 -6.19 -27.86
N GLN A 36 -2.19 -6.02 -28.09
CA GLN A 36 -2.94 -4.85 -27.66
C GLN A 36 -3.08 -4.91 -26.15
N SER A 37 -2.04 -4.41 -25.46
CA SER A 37 -2.01 -4.25 -24.02
C SER A 37 -3.30 -3.59 -23.55
N THR A 38 -4.10 -4.30 -22.76
CA THR A 38 -5.28 -3.74 -22.09
C THR A 38 -4.79 -2.82 -20.97
N GLN A 39 -4.34 -1.62 -21.38
CA GLN A 39 -3.59 -0.71 -20.52
C GLN A 39 -4.43 -0.32 -19.30
N SER A 40 -4.17 -1.00 -18.20
CA SER A 40 -5.09 -1.10 -17.06
C SER A 40 -5.49 0.28 -16.49
N ILE A 41 -6.71 0.73 -16.82
CA ILE A 41 -7.13 2.13 -16.66
C ILE A 41 -7.59 2.43 -15.23
N ILE A 42 -6.96 3.42 -14.58
CA ILE A 42 -7.55 4.10 -13.43
C ILE A 42 -8.61 5.10 -13.91
N GLN A 43 -9.87 4.89 -13.51
CA GLN A 43 -11.00 5.76 -13.82
C GLN A 43 -11.45 6.51 -12.57
N VAL A 44 -11.36 7.85 -12.58
CA VAL A 44 -11.92 8.70 -11.52
C VAL A 44 -13.43 8.85 -11.75
N LYS A 45 -14.23 8.57 -10.71
CA LYS A 45 -15.68 8.75 -10.69
C LYS A 45 -16.07 9.67 -9.54
N ILE A 46 -16.92 10.65 -9.81
CA ILE A 46 -17.49 11.51 -8.77
C ILE A 46 -18.68 10.77 -8.17
N GLY A 47 -18.61 10.46 -6.88
CA GLY A 47 -19.66 9.82 -6.08
C GLY A 47 -20.65 10.82 -5.48
N ILE A 48 -20.87 11.93 -6.17
CA ILE A 48 -21.71 13.06 -5.77
C ILE A 48 -22.53 13.46 -6.99
N GLU A 49 -23.85 13.44 -6.86
CA GLU A 49 -24.83 13.63 -7.92
C GLU A 49 -25.89 14.62 -7.40
N SER A 50 -26.20 15.68 -8.16
CA SER A 50 -27.18 16.72 -7.77
C SER A 50 -26.98 17.27 -6.34
N ASP A 51 -25.73 17.58 -5.99
CA ASP A 51 -25.31 18.02 -4.65
C ASP A 51 -25.67 17.05 -3.50
N GLN A 52 -25.85 15.75 -3.78
CA GLN A 52 -26.05 14.68 -2.79
C GLN A 52 -25.05 13.53 -3.01
N ILE A 53 -24.83 12.67 -2.00
CA ILE A 53 -23.98 11.49 -2.17
C ILE A 53 -24.67 10.43 -3.06
N SER A 54 -23.95 9.93 -4.06
CA SER A 54 -24.50 8.96 -5.00
C SER A 54 -24.72 7.58 -4.40
N GLN A 55 -25.50 6.74 -5.08
CA GLN A 55 -25.70 5.35 -4.67
C GLN A 55 -24.38 4.54 -4.66
N ALA A 56 -23.40 4.91 -5.49
CA ALA A 56 -22.06 4.31 -5.45
C ALA A 56 -21.30 4.68 -4.16
N TRP A 57 -21.37 5.94 -3.73
CA TRP A 57 -20.72 6.38 -2.49
C TRP A 57 -21.43 5.83 -1.25
N LYS A 58 -22.78 5.85 -1.21
CA LYS A 58 -23.60 5.21 -0.16
C LYS A 58 -23.16 3.76 0.07
N LYS A 59 -23.07 2.96 -1.00
CA LYS A 59 -22.59 1.56 -0.98
C LYS A 59 -21.13 1.42 -0.54
N ALA A 60 -20.28 2.43 -0.77
CA ALA A 60 -18.88 2.43 -0.33
C ALA A 60 -18.71 2.73 1.17
N ILE A 61 -19.58 3.58 1.75
CA ILE A 61 -19.50 3.98 3.16
C ILE A 61 -20.43 3.20 4.11
N GLN A 62 -21.39 2.43 3.61
CA GLN A 62 -22.40 1.74 4.45
C GLN A 62 -21.84 0.86 5.59
N ASN A 63 -20.65 0.26 5.40
CA ASN A 63 -19.99 -0.59 6.41
C ASN A 63 -18.97 0.19 7.27
N ARG A 64 -18.93 1.53 7.16
CA ARG A 64 -17.97 2.44 7.82
C ARG A 64 -18.63 3.41 8.79
N VAL A 65 -19.93 3.67 8.61
CA VAL A 65 -20.76 4.51 9.48
C VAL A 65 -21.91 3.68 10.06
N THR A 66 -22.64 4.19 11.06
CA THR A 66 -23.87 3.52 11.52
C THR A 66 -24.97 3.66 10.46
N LYS A 67 -26.00 2.80 10.52
CA LYS A 67 -27.19 2.95 9.66
C LYS A 67 -27.82 4.34 9.83
N SER A 68 -28.00 4.82 11.06
CA SER A 68 -28.56 6.17 11.31
C SER A 68 -27.74 7.28 10.68
N THR A 69 -26.41 7.22 10.76
CA THR A 69 -25.53 8.18 10.06
C THR A 69 -25.63 8.05 8.54
N LEU A 70 -25.73 6.82 7.99
CA LEU A 70 -25.92 6.61 6.55
C LEU A 70 -27.25 7.20 6.06
N ASP A 71 -28.33 6.99 6.82
CA ASP A 71 -29.67 7.47 6.50
C ASP A 71 -29.71 9.02 6.51
N SER A 72 -29.15 9.66 7.55
CA SER A 72 -29.02 11.14 7.59
C SER A 72 -28.13 11.70 6.49
N LEU A 73 -26.96 11.09 6.23
CA LEU A 73 -26.08 11.48 5.12
C LEU A 73 -26.75 11.29 3.75
N SER A 74 -27.67 10.34 3.64
CA SER A 74 -28.39 10.03 2.40
C SER A 74 -29.44 11.06 2.01
N GLN A 75 -29.84 11.94 2.93
CA GLN A 75 -30.77 13.05 2.75
C GLN A 75 -30.05 14.41 2.65
N LEU A 76 -28.74 14.48 2.96
CA LEU A 76 -27.99 15.72 3.03
C LEU A 76 -27.62 16.27 1.64
N THR A 77 -28.33 17.30 1.20
CA THR A 77 -27.92 18.16 0.09
C THR A 77 -26.80 19.12 0.53
N LYS A 78 -25.64 19.03 -0.11
CA LYS A 78 -24.44 19.84 0.15
C LYS A 78 -23.68 20.11 -1.16
N LYS A 79 -23.58 21.38 -1.54
CA LYS A 79 -22.70 21.80 -2.65
C LYS A 79 -21.24 21.44 -2.40
N ILE A 80 -20.57 20.98 -3.46
CA ILE A 80 -19.11 20.78 -3.46
C ILE A 80 -18.43 22.15 -3.33
N SER A 81 -17.65 22.35 -2.28
CA SER A 81 -16.97 23.62 -2.00
C SER A 81 -15.88 23.92 -3.03
N PRO A 82 -15.42 25.18 -3.17
CA PRO A 82 -14.27 25.51 -4.02
C PRO A 82 -13.03 24.68 -3.71
N GLN A 83 -12.75 24.44 -2.43
CA GLN A 83 -11.58 23.67 -1.97
C GLN A 83 -11.75 22.17 -2.25
N GLU A 84 -12.97 21.63 -2.11
CA GLU A 84 -13.27 20.25 -2.51
C GLU A 84 -13.16 20.06 -4.03
N LYS A 85 -13.58 21.05 -4.84
CA LYS A 85 -13.37 21.05 -6.29
C LYS A 85 -11.88 21.04 -6.66
N GLN A 86 -11.04 21.79 -5.96
CA GLN A 86 -9.58 21.74 -6.15
C GLN A 86 -9.00 20.35 -5.84
N TRP A 87 -9.48 19.67 -4.79
CA TRP A 87 -9.08 18.29 -4.48
C TRP A 87 -9.54 17.29 -5.56
N ILE A 88 -10.76 17.43 -6.09
CA ILE A 88 -11.25 16.64 -7.23
C ILE A 88 -10.35 16.84 -8.46
N GLN A 89 -10.06 18.09 -8.85
CA GLN A 89 -9.21 18.43 -9.98
C GLN A 89 -7.77 17.89 -9.81
N LEU A 90 -7.19 18.01 -8.61
CA LEU A 90 -5.89 17.45 -8.30
C LEU A 90 -5.89 15.93 -8.51
N ILE A 91 -6.88 15.21 -7.99
CA ILE A 91 -6.98 13.75 -8.12
C ILE A 91 -7.17 13.33 -9.59
N GLN A 92 -8.04 14.02 -10.33
CA GLN A 92 -8.22 13.79 -11.78
C GLN A 92 -6.91 13.92 -12.55
N SER A 93 -6.10 14.95 -12.24
CA SER A 93 -4.78 15.16 -12.87
C SER A 93 -3.76 14.04 -12.60
N LYS A 94 -3.94 13.24 -11.54
CA LYS A 94 -2.98 12.18 -11.16
C LYS A 94 -3.16 10.85 -11.88
N THR A 95 -4.31 10.61 -12.51
CA THR A 95 -4.64 9.36 -13.24
C THR A 95 -3.49 8.80 -14.08
N LYS A 96 -2.89 9.60 -14.97
CA LYS A 96 -1.74 9.19 -15.81
C LYS A 96 -0.52 8.77 -14.99
N LYS A 97 -0.19 9.49 -13.91
CA LYS A 97 0.93 9.14 -13.01
C LYS A 97 0.63 7.84 -12.25
N TRP A 98 -0.59 7.69 -11.74
CA TRP A 98 -0.97 6.51 -10.98
C TRP A 98 -1.03 5.25 -11.84
N ASN A 99 -1.45 5.34 -13.10
CA ASN A 99 -1.37 4.23 -14.06
C ASN A 99 0.07 3.73 -14.20
N ALA A 100 1.05 4.63 -14.33
CA ALA A 100 2.48 4.29 -14.41
C ALA A 100 3.07 3.75 -13.10
N LEU A 101 2.44 4.02 -11.94
CA LEU A 101 2.87 3.48 -10.64
C LEU A 101 2.35 2.07 -10.34
N ARG A 102 1.30 1.59 -11.04
CA ARG A 102 0.64 0.30 -10.74
C ARG A 102 1.62 -0.87 -10.64
N ASP A 103 2.55 -0.99 -11.60
CA ASP A 103 3.51 -2.09 -11.64
C ASP A 103 4.58 -2.01 -10.56
N SER A 104 5.08 -0.81 -10.25
CA SER A 104 6.01 -0.61 -9.12
C SER A 104 5.35 -0.95 -7.79
N LEU A 105 4.08 -0.55 -7.58
CA LEU A 105 3.35 -0.88 -6.36
C LEU A 105 3.07 -2.39 -6.23
N ARG A 106 2.93 -3.09 -7.36
CA ARG A 106 2.71 -4.54 -7.45
C ARG A 106 3.95 -5.38 -7.11
N VAL A 107 5.17 -4.86 -7.16
CA VAL A 107 6.42 -5.65 -6.98
C VAL A 107 6.43 -6.56 -5.74
N PRO A 108 5.98 -6.16 -4.54
CA PRO A 108 5.92 -7.05 -3.37
C PRO A 108 4.87 -8.16 -3.44
N PHE A 109 3.93 -8.09 -4.39
CA PHE A 109 2.73 -8.93 -4.49
C PHE A 109 2.81 -9.83 -5.73
N GLU A 110 3.79 -10.73 -5.74
CA GLU A 110 4.05 -11.61 -6.89
C GLU A 110 2.82 -12.42 -7.30
N HIS A 111 2.63 -12.54 -8.61
CA HIS A 111 1.51 -13.24 -9.24
C HIS A 111 0.11 -12.76 -8.77
N ILE A 112 0.00 -11.57 -8.18
CA ILE A 112 -1.29 -10.91 -7.91
C ILE A 112 -1.66 -10.06 -9.13
N VAL A 113 -2.89 -10.25 -9.60
CA VAL A 113 -3.49 -9.46 -10.68
C VAL A 113 -4.73 -8.82 -10.09
N LEU A 114 -4.83 -7.49 -10.21
CA LEU A 114 -6.06 -6.74 -10.01
C LEU A 114 -6.70 -6.50 -11.37
N ASN A 115 -8.02 -6.29 -11.39
CA ASN A 115 -8.77 -5.96 -12.60
C ASN A 115 -8.11 -4.82 -13.38
N ASP A 116 -8.22 -4.88 -14.71
CA ASP A 116 -7.69 -3.85 -15.61
C ASP A 116 -8.22 -2.47 -15.23
N THR A 117 -9.54 -2.33 -15.06
CA THR A 117 -10.16 -1.10 -14.54
C THR A 117 -10.10 -1.02 -13.02
N ILE A 118 -9.46 0.04 -12.51
CA ILE A 118 -9.43 0.42 -11.10
C ILE A 118 -10.20 1.73 -10.95
N TYR A 119 -11.14 1.78 -10.01
CA TYR A 119 -11.92 2.98 -9.77
C TYR A 119 -11.31 3.84 -8.67
N VAL A 120 -11.32 5.15 -8.88
CA VAL A 120 -11.06 6.16 -7.84
C VAL A 120 -12.37 6.91 -7.62
N LEU A 121 -13.09 6.56 -6.57
CA LEU A 121 -14.40 7.14 -6.24
C LEU A 121 -14.24 8.32 -5.28
N LEU A 122 -14.75 9.49 -5.65
CA LEU A 122 -14.61 10.73 -4.89
C LEU A 122 -15.92 11.11 -4.21
N GLY A 123 -15.92 11.29 -2.90
CA GLY A 123 -17.12 11.68 -2.14
C GLY A 123 -16.79 12.52 -0.91
N TYR A 124 -17.74 12.61 0.02
CA TYR A 124 -17.55 13.26 1.31
C TYR A 124 -18.21 12.46 2.45
N GLN A 125 -17.77 12.68 3.69
CA GLN A 125 -18.30 12.02 4.90
C GLN A 125 -18.06 10.48 4.93
N GLY A 126 -16.96 10.01 4.35
CA GLY A 126 -16.45 8.63 4.45
C GLY A 126 -15.55 8.39 5.67
N GLY A 127 -15.26 9.44 6.45
CA GLY A 127 -14.66 9.39 7.79
C GLY A 127 -13.12 9.32 7.83
N ASN A 128 -12.50 8.85 6.74
CA ASN A 128 -11.06 8.93 6.49
C ASN A 128 -10.83 9.71 5.20
N ASP A 129 -9.64 10.31 5.06
CA ASP A 129 -9.11 10.83 3.80
C ASP A 129 -9.06 9.78 2.68
N GLY A 130 -8.63 8.54 3.00
CA GLY A 130 -8.60 7.40 2.09
C GLY A 130 -9.22 6.12 2.68
N PHE A 131 -9.76 5.28 1.80
CA PHE A 131 -10.07 3.86 2.07
C PHE A 131 -10.24 3.06 0.78
N THR A 132 -10.30 1.72 0.87
CA THR A 132 -10.61 0.84 -0.27
C THR A 132 -11.95 0.14 -0.16
N TYR A 133 -12.71 0.14 -1.26
CA TYR A 133 -13.99 -0.55 -1.41
C TYR A 133 -13.87 -1.77 -2.34
N GLN A 134 -14.55 -2.86 -1.97
CA GLN A 134 -14.51 -4.16 -2.64
C GLN A 134 -13.06 -4.59 -3.00
N HIS A 135 -12.79 -4.92 -4.26
CA HIS A 135 -11.56 -5.51 -4.77
C HIS A 135 -10.83 -4.64 -5.83
N ASN A 136 -11.44 -3.54 -6.29
CA ASN A 136 -10.94 -2.72 -7.39
C ASN A 136 -11.13 -1.20 -7.22
N THR A 137 -11.60 -0.74 -6.05
CA THR A 137 -11.96 0.68 -5.85
C THR A 137 -11.16 1.31 -4.70
N VAL A 138 -10.44 2.38 -5.00
CA VAL A 138 -9.92 3.35 -4.03
C VAL A 138 -10.97 4.45 -3.86
N CYS A 139 -11.21 4.87 -2.63
CA CYS A 139 -12.14 5.93 -2.26
C CYS A 139 -11.38 7.09 -1.61
N PHE A 140 -11.71 8.32 -1.99
CA PHE A 140 -11.22 9.54 -1.32
C PHE A 140 -12.38 10.38 -0.82
N ASP A 141 -12.30 10.81 0.43
CA ASP A 141 -13.18 11.82 1.01
C ASP A 141 -12.53 13.20 0.82
N VAL A 142 -13.03 13.99 -0.12
CA VAL A 142 -12.43 15.29 -0.47
C VAL A 142 -12.65 16.34 0.63
N ALA A 143 -13.66 16.16 1.49
CA ALA A 143 -13.88 17.02 2.66
C ALA A 143 -12.87 16.67 3.77
N SER A 144 -12.63 15.39 4.03
CA SER A 144 -11.60 14.93 4.97
C SER A 144 -10.18 15.25 4.50
N LEU A 145 -9.89 15.15 3.19
CA LEU A 145 -8.62 15.59 2.61
C LEU A 145 -8.39 17.09 2.86
N TYR A 146 -9.36 17.94 2.56
CA TYR A 146 -9.27 19.38 2.85
C TYR A 146 -9.09 19.64 4.36
N LYS A 147 -9.92 19.04 5.21
CA LYS A 147 -9.88 19.20 6.67
C LYS A 147 -8.55 18.75 7.30
N ALA A 148 -7.93 17.69 6.78
CA ALA A 148 -6.68 17.16 7.31
C ALA A 148 -5.43 17.86 6.76
N TYR A 149 -5.49 18.40 5.54
CA TYR A 149 -4.30 18.73 4.76
C TYR A 149 -4.27 20.11 4.11
N GLY A 150 -5.33 20.91 4.17
CA GLY A 150 -5.38 22.24 3.57
C GLY A 150 -5.65 22.23 2.07
N SER A 151 -5.09 23.21 1.35
CA SER A 151 -5.41 23.45 -0.05
C SER A 151 -4.80 22.38 -0.97
N ALA A 152 -5.58 21.86 -1.92
CA ALA A 152 -5.04 20.98 -2.96
C ALA A 152 -4.02 21.69 -3.87
N GLN A 153 -3.98 23.03 -3.87
CA GLN A 153 -3.01 23.83 -4.61
C GLN A 153 -1.60 23.77 -3.97
N ASP A 154 -1.51 23.48 -2.66
CA ASP A 154 -0.25 23.42 -1.92
C ASP A 154 0.71 22.39 -2.56
N SER A 155 1.96 22.78 -2.81
CA SER A 155 2.95 21.94 -3.50
C SER A 155 3.17 20.59 -2.79
N ILE A 156 3.13 20.58 -1.45
CA ILE A 156 3.23 19.36 -0.63
C ILE A 156 2.04 18.41 -0.85
N ASN A 157 0.83 18.93 -1.12
CA ASN A 157 -0.36 18.12 -1.31
C ASN A 157 -0.33 17.34 -2.62
N ARG A 158 0.33 17.87 -3.65
CA ARG A 158 0.64 17.13 -4.89
C ARG A 158 1.39 15.82 -4.61
N ASN A 159 2.35 15.82 -3.69
CA ASN A 159 3.10 14.61 -3.29
C ASN A 159 2.49 13.86 -2.09
N ARG A 160 1.47 14.42 -1.44
CA ARG A 160 0.68 13.76 -0.39
C ARG A 160 -0.35 12.82 -1.01
N ILE A 161 -1.11 13.28 -2.02
CA ILE A 161 -2.18 12.47 -2.63
C ILE A 161 -1.65 11.23 -3.36
N ASP A 162 -0.47 11.32 -3.99
CA ASP A 162 0.19 10.15 -4.62
C ASP A 162 0.55 9.06 -3.60
N ARG A 163 0.89 9.47 -2.37
CA ARG A 163 1.25 8.59 -1.26
C ARG A 163 0.01 7.95 -0.61
N ILE A 164 -1.08 8.69 -0.46
CA ILE A 164 -2.36 8.14 0.02
C ILE A 164 -2.93 7.17 -1.04
N TYR A 165 -2.88 7.52 -2.33
CA TYR A 165 -3.21 6.57 -3.40
C TYR A 165 -2.36 5.29 -3.34
N SER A 166 -1.04 5.42 -3.15
CA SER A 166 -0.15 4.27 -3.08
C SER A 166 -0.44 3.35 -1.88
N HIS A 167 -0.89 3.91 -0.76
CA HIS A 167 -1.36 3.17 0.42
C HIS A 167 -2.63 2.38 0.11
N GLU A 168 -3.67 3.04 -0.42
CA GLU A 168 -4.94 2.37 -0.74
C GLU A 168 -4.82 1.38 -1.91
N PHE A 169 -3.99 1.65 -2.92
CA PHE A 169 -3.73 0.69 -3.99
C PHE A 169 -2.97 -0.55 -3.46
N THR A 170 -2.06 -0.37 -2.51
CA THR A 170 -1.40 -1.48 -1.79
C THR A 170 -2.42 -2.30 -0.99
N HIS A 171 -3.44 -1.66 -0.40
CA HIS A 171 -4.56 -2.36 0.25
C HIS A 171 -5.40 -3.20 -0.72
N LEU A 172 -5.61 -2.77 -1.97
CA LEU A 172 -6.25 -3.60 -3.00
C LEU A 172 -5.39 -4.84 -3.33
N LEU A 173 -4.08 -4.65 -3.57
CA LEU A 173 -3.14 -5.74 -3.82
C LEU A 173 -3.12 -6.75 -2.67
N HIS A 174 -3.09 -6.27 -1.41
CA HIS A 174 -3.02 -7.13 -0.23
C HIS A 174 -4.34 -7.86 0.05
N LYS A 175 -5.50 -7.25 -0.27
CA LYS A 175 -6.80 -7.94 -0.30
C LYS A 175 -6.82 -9.06 -1.33
N ALA A 176 -6.35 -8.81 -2.55
CA ALA A 176 -6.28 -9.82 -3.60
C ALA A 176 -5.31 -10.97 -3.24
N TRP A 177 -4.16 -10.65 -2.64
CA TRP A 177 -3.23 -11.63 -2.07
C TRP A 177 -3.91 -12.50 -1.00
N LYS A 178 -4.65 -11.90 -0.06
CA LYS A 178 -5.39 -12.62 0.99
C LYS A 178 -6.38 -13.61 0.40
N THR A 179 -7.16 -13.18 -0.60
CA THR A 179 -8.14 -14.02 -1.30
C THR A 179 -7.46 -15.17 -2.05
N LYS A 180 -6.40 -14.89 -2.82
CA LYS A 180 -5.67 -15.90 -3.60
C LYS A 180 -5.08 -16.99 -2.71
N ASN A 181 -4.46 -16.59 -1.59
CA ASN A 181 -3.87 -17.52 -0.61
C ASN A 181 -4.90 -18.09 0.39
N ARG A 182 -6.21 -17.84 0.17
CA ARG A 182 -7.33 -18.36 0.98
C ARG A 182 -7.20 -18.08 2.49
N LEU A 183 -6.50 -17.01 2.88
CA LEU A 183 -6.18 -16.71 4.28
C LEU A 183 -7.45 -16.34 5.07
N LYS A 184 -7.90 -17.28 5.89
CA LYS A 184 -8.95 -17.08 6.89
C LYS A 184 -8.35 -16.42 8.13
N LEU A 185 -8.99 -15.38 8.65
CA LEU A 185 -8.68 -14.82 9.96
C LEU A 185 -9.74 -15.36 10.91
N THR A 186 -9.40 -16.41 11.64
CA THR A 186 -10.34 -17.26 12.40
C THR A 186 -10.61 -16.72 13.81
N ASN A 187 -9.65 -15.99 14.37
CA ASN A 187 -9.65 -15.57 15.76
C ASN A 187 -9.08 -14.13 15.93
N PHE A 188 -9.02 -13.63 17.17
CA PHE A 188 -8.54 -12.28 17.46
C PHE A 188 -7.03 -12.09 17.20
N LYS A 189 -6.19 -13.11 17.45
CA LYS A 189 -4.75 -13.10 17.12
C LYS A 189 -4.54 -12.91 15.62
N ASP A 190 -5.22 -13.72 14.80
CA ASP A 190 -5.14 -13.59 13.34
C ASP A 190 -5.54 -12.18 12.88
N SER A 191 -6.60 -11.61 13.46
CA SER A 191 -7.06 -10.25 13.13
C SER A 191 -6.05 -9.17 13.49
N VAL A 192 -5.36 -9.26 14.63
CA VAL A 192 -4.39 -8.24 15.06
C VAL A 192 -3.08 -8.38 14.28
N LEU A 193 -2.55 -9.60 14.14
CA LEU A 193 -1.33 -9.86 13.38
C LEU A 193 -1.48 -9.50 11.89
N TRP A 194 -2.67 -9.73 11.32
CA TRP A 194 -3.03 -9.24 9.98
C TRP A 194 -3.11 -7.71 9.91
N GLU A 195 -3.80 -7.03 10.84
CA GLU A 195 -3.97 -5.57 10.80
C GLU A 195 -2.60 -4.86 10.93
N CYS A 196 -1.66 -5.40 11.71
CA CYS A 196 -0.27 -4.94 11.78
C CYS A 196 0.46 -4.96 10.42
N ILE A 197 0.48 -6.09 9.72
CA ILE A 197 1.19 -6.21 8.42
C ILE A 197 0.44 -5.48 7.28
N TYR A 198 -0.89 -5.54 7.28
CA TYR A 198 -1.75 -4.92 6.27
C TYR A 198 -1.62 -3.39 6.31
N GLU A 199 -1.85 -2.78 7.47
CA GLU A 199 -1.69 -1.33 7.63
C GLU A 199 -0.21 -0.90 7.63
N GLY A 200 0.71 -1.79 8.02
CA GLY A 200 2.15 -1.57 7.96
C GLY A 200 2.67 -1.41 6.53
N ILE A 201 2.34 -2.33 5.61
CA ILE A 201 2.79 -2.23 4.20
C ILE A 201 2.09 -1.10 3.43
N GLY A 202 0.83 -0.81 3.75
CA GLY A 202 0.19 0.42 3.28
C GLY A 202 0.94 1.66 3.78
N MET A 203 1.26 1.75 5.08
CA MET A 203 1.90 2.92 5.69
C MET A 203 3.35 3.12 5.22
N TYR A 204 4.06 2.03 4.91
CA TYR A 204 5.36 2.09 4.20
C TYR A 204 5.26 2.92 2.92
N ARG A 205 4.15 2.83 2.16
CA ARG A 205 3.92 3.67 0.98
C ARG A 205 3.57 5.13 1.28
N SER A 206 2.91 5.41 2.40
CA SER A 206 2.37 6.77 2.68
C SER A 206 3.17 7.63 3.65
N MET A 207 4.05 7.06 4.47
CA MET A 207 4.88 7.84 5.39
C MET A 207 5.81 8.84 4.66
N SER A 208 6.21 9.91 5.34
CA SER A 208 7.16 10.89 4.79
C SER A 208 8.61 10.46 4.99
N SER A 209 9.52 10.99 4.15
CA SER A 209 10.96 10.68 4.13
C SER A 209 11.64 10.70 5.50
N ARG A 210 11.20 11.57 6.43
CA ARG A 210 11.72 11.64 7.82
C ARG A 210 11.61 10.32 8.60
N TRP A 211 10.74 9.40 8.18
CA TRP A 211 10.51 8.11 8.83
C TRP A 211 11.27 6.95 8.15
N PHE A 212 11.76 7.15 6.93
CA PHE A 212 12.54 6.14 6.22
C PHE A 212 13.95 6.00 6.84
N PRO A 213 14.55 4.80 6.78
CA PRO A 213 15.91 4.57 7.24
C PRO A 213 16.94 5.48 6.55
N GLN A 214 18.01 5.78 7.27
CA GLN A 214 19.17 6.52 6.78
C GLN A 214 20.41 5.62 6.94
N LYS A 215 21.12 5.34 5.84
CA LYS A 215 22.29 4.45 5.80
C LYS A 215 22.04 3.08 6.50
N GLY A 216 20.87 2.47 6.26
CA GLY A 216 20.47 1.20 6.85
C GLY A 216 20.02 1.26 8.33
N GLN A 217 19.96 2.44 8.94
CA GLN A 217 19.58 2.62 10.34
C GLN A 217 18.24 3.38 10.49
N LEU A 218 17.55 3.18 11.61
CA LEU A 218 16.34 3.94 11.97
C LEU A 218 16.63 5.45 11.96
N SER A 219 15.76 6.27 11.36
CA SER A 219 15.88 7.73 11.44
C SER A 219 15.68 8.23 12.88
N SER A 220 16.16 9.44 13.19
CA SER A 220 15.97 10.07 14.51
C SER A 220 14.50 10.14 14.94
N ALA A 221 13.58 10.42 14.01
CA ALA A 221 12.14 10.44 14.27
C ALA A 221 11.58 9.05 14.62
N ALA A 222 12.03 8.00 13.92
CA ALA A 222 11.66 6.62 14.23
C ALA A 222 12.25 6.17 15.58
N GLN A 223 13.54 6.41 15.82
CA GLN A 223 14.22 6.10 17.09
C GLN A 223 13.52 6.74 18.29
N ALA A 224 13.20 8.04 18.21
CA ALA A 224 12.51 8.76 19.28
C ALA A 224 11.09 8.20 19.54
N THR A 225 10.35 7.88 18.47
CA THR A 225 8.99 7.32 18.55
C THR A 225 8.98 5.90 19.13
N PHE A 226 9.98 5.07 18.78
CA PHE A 226 10.05 3.67 19.19
C PHE A 226 10.45 3.47 20.65
N LYS A 227 10.94 4.51 21.34
CA LYS A 227 11.02 4.52 22.82
C LYS A 227 9.67 4.21 23.48
N ASN A 228 8.58 4.70 22.87
CA ASN A 228 7.22 4.53 23.38
C ASN A 228 6.48 3.37 22.70
N LEU A 229 6.61 3.24 21.36
CA LEU A 229 5.87 2.22 20.62
C LEU A 229 6.43 0.79 20.75
N TYR A 230 7.73 0.60 21.04
CA TYR A 230 8.25 -0.77 21.25
C TYR A 230 7.69 -1.45 22.52
N PRO A 231 7.60 -0.79 23.69
CA PRO A 231 6.88 -1.33 24.84
C PRO A 231 5.41 -1.66 24.54
N GLU A 232 4.69 -0.74 23.88
CA GLU A 232 3.26 -0.90 23.56
C GLU A 232 3.02 -2.05 22.56
N PHE A 233 3.85 -2.15 21.50
CA PHE A 233 3.86 -3.30 20.58
C PHE A 233 4.16 -4.61 21.32
N THR A 234 5.17 -4.61 22.18
CA THR A 234 5.61 -5.82 22.88
C THR A 234 4.52 -6.33 23.81
N HIS A 235 3.92 -5.45 24.63
CA HIS A 235 2.82 -5.83 25.53
C HIS A 235 1.58 -6.29 24.75
N ASN A 236 1.08 -5.50 23.80
CA ASN A 236 -0.14 -5.86 23.06
C ASN A 236 0.02 -7.14 22.25
N ILE A 237 1.20 -7.40 21.66
CA ILE A 237 1.45 -8.68 20.97
C ILE A 237 1.59 -9.83 21.97
N ILE A 238 2.33 -9.68 23.08
CA ILE A 238 2.44 -10.75 24.10
C ILE A 238 1.06 -11.16 24.62
N ASP A 239 0.20 -10.21 24.99
CA ASP A 239 -1.17 -10.48 25.41
C ASP A 239 -1.94 -11.26 24.33
N VAL A 240 -1.88 -10.80 23.07
CA VAL A 240 -2.49 -11.44 21.89
C VAL A 240 -1.92 -12.84 21.59
N LEU A 241 -0.70 -13.14 22.02
CA LEU A 241 -0.09 -14.46 21.87
C LEU A 241 -0.40 -15.41 23.04
N THR A 242 -0.49 -14.91 24.27
CA THR A 242 -0.55 -15.77 25.48
C THR A 242 -1.94 -15.88 26.10
N LYS A 243 -2.85 -14.93 25.84
CA LYS A 243 -4.19 -14.94 26.44
C LYS A 243 -5.19 -15.72 25.58
N SER A 244 -5.88 -16.69 26.19
CA SER A 244 -6.86 -17.55 25.52
C SER A 244 -8.15 -16.84 25.11
N THR A 245 -8.62 -15.86 25.90
CA THR A 245 -9.88 -15.13 25.66
C THR A 245 -9.76 -13.64 25.97
N PHE A 246 -10.57 -12.83 25.29
CA PHE A 246 -10.63 -11.38 25.47
C PHE A 246 -12.08 -10.92 25.65
N SER A 247 -12.31 -10.05 26.64
CA SER A 247 -13.51 -9.24 26.73
C SER A 247 -13.52 -8.16 25.63
N ASP A 248 -14.70 -7.63 25.27
CA ASP A 248 -14.77 -6.59 24.23
C ASP A 248 -14.10 -5.28 24.63
N LEU A 249 -14.00 -4.98 25.93
CA LEU A 249 -13.21 -3.86 26.43
C LEU A 249 -11.71 -4.06 26.16
N GLU A 250 -11.19 -5.28 26.32
CA GLU A 250 -9.78 -5.59 26.02
C GLU A 250 -9.52 -5.61 24.50
N LYS A 251 -10.43 -6.20 23.70
CA LYS A 251 -10.37 -6.12 22.23
C LYS A 251 -10.34 -4.66 21.77
N LYS A 252 -11.15 -3.79 22.40
CA LYS A 252 -11.18 -2.34 22.14
C LYS A 252 -9.92 -1.62 22.60
N LYS A 253 -9.32 -1.99 23.74
CA LYS A 253 -8.02 -1.46 24.21
C LYS A 253 -6.90 -1.82 23.24
N ILE A 254 -6.75 -3.09 22.87
CA ILE A 254 -5.71 -3.56 21.93
C ILE A 254 -5.92 -2.93 20.55
N LYS A 255 -7.17 -2.87 20.04
CA LYS A 255 -7.45 -2.18 18.76
C LYS A 255 -7.42 -0.64 18.83
N ALA A 256 -7.32 -0.04 20.01
CA ALA A 256 -7.01 1.38 20.13
C ALA A 256 -5.58 1.60 19.61
N HIS A 257 -5.44 2.55 18.70
CA HIS A 257 -4.18 2.93 18.07
C HIS A 257 -3.35 1.83 17.37
N LEU A 258 -3.79 0.57 17.29
CA LEU A 258 -3.18 -0.51 16.46
C LEU A 258 -2.75 -0.01 15.07
N SER A 259 -3.67 0.67 14.39
CA SER A 259 -3.51 1.21 13.03
C SER A 259 -3.99 2.66 12.86
N ARG A 260 -4.62 3.27 13.87
CA ARG A 260 -5.43 4.51 13.74
C ARG A 260 -4.91 5.67 14.60
N GLY A 261 -5.08 6.89 14.11
CA GLY A 261 -4.59 8.12 14.75
C GLY A 261 -3.24 8.59 14.21
N SER A 262 -2.54 9.44 14.96
CA SER A 262 -1.24 9.99 14.60
C SER A 262 -0.16 8.90 14.58
N LEU A 263 0.80 8.99 13.64
CA LEU A 263 1.84 7.97 13.43
C LEU A 263 2.63 7.60 14.70
N ASN A 264 2.89 8.59 15.56
CA ASN A 264 3.58 8.41 16.84
C ASN A 264 2.76 7.69 17.93
N LYS A 265 1.50 7.34 17.66
CA LYS A 265 0.66 6.49 18.50
C LYS A 265 0.39 5.12 17.84
N LYS A 266 0.69 4.92 16.56
CA LYS A 266 0.23 3.74 15.79
C LYS A 266 1.00 2.46 16.16
N TRP A 267 0.73 1.88 17.32
CA TRP A 267 1.60 0.90 17.97
C TRP A 267 1.92 -0.34 17.13
N GLY A 268 0.99 -0.85 16.33
CA GLY A 268 1.21 -2.04 15.50
C GLY A 268 1.77 -1.69 14.13
N ALA A 269 1.04 -0.84 13.41
CA ALA A 269 1.33 -0.56 12.01
C ALA A 269 2.56 0.36 11.80
N MET A 270 2.92 1.24 12.74
CA MET A 270 4.08 2.13 12.57
C MET A 270 5.44 1.43 12.75
N PRO A 271 5.66 0.56 13.76
CA PRO A 271 6.85 -0.28 13.81
C PRO A 271 7.01 -1.12 12.54
N VAL A 272 5.96 -1.82 12.12
CA VAL A 272 5.99 -2.66 10.91
C VAL A 272 6.31 -1.85 9.65
N ALA A 273 5.75 -0.65 9.47
CA ALA A 273 6.04 0.21 8.32
C ALA A 273 7.52 0.61 8.18
N VAL A 274 8.18 0.91 9.31
CA VAL A 274 9.62 1.26 9.32
C VAL A 274 10.50 0.02 9.23
N TRP A 275 10.09 -1.10 9.82
CA TRP A 275 10.77 -2.39 9.64
C TRP A 275 10.75 -2.83 8.18
N LEU A 276 9.60 -2.76 7.49
CA LEU A 276 9.51 -2.98 6.05
C LEU A 276 10.41 -2.01 5.27
N ALA A 277 10.56 -0.75 5.70
CA ALA A 277 11.51 0.17 5.06
C ALA A 277 12.99 -0.19 5.27
N LEU A 278 13.34 -0.86 6.37
CA LEU A 278 14.69 -1.43 6.59
C LEU A 278 14.89 -2.67 5.70
N GLU A 279 13.88 -3.52 5.59
CA GLU A 279 13.90 -4.73 4.75
C GLU A 279 13.96 -4.39 3.25
N SER A 280 13.22 -3.37 2.79
CA SER A 280 13.27 -2.97 1.38
C SER A 280 14.67 -2.51 0.98
N ASN A 281 15.34 -1.74 1.84
CA ASN A 281 16.64 -1.10 1.54
C ASN A 281 16.61 -0.36 0.18
N GLY A 282 15.47 0.25 -0.17
CA GLY A 282 15.23 0.91 -1.45
C GLY A 282 14.76 0.00 -2.60
N ASN A 283 14.72 -1.33 -2.40
CA ASN A 283 14.25 -2.31 -3.38
C ASN A 283 13.02 -3.06 -2.89
N ASP A 284 11.85 -2.78 -3.49
CA ASP A 284 10.59 -3.43 -3.15
C ASP A 284 10.57 -4.95 -3.33
N LYS A 285 11.48 -5.54 -4.14
CA LYS A 285 11.57 -7.00 -4.28
C LYS A 285 11.91 -7.68 -2.94
N ASN A 286 12.65 -7.01 -2.06
CA ASN A 286 13.00 -7.55 -0.76
C ASN A 286 11.78 -7.70 0.17
N LEU A 287 10.64 -7.08 -0.17
CA LEU A 287 9.37 -7.16 0.56
C LEU A 287 8.53 -8.39 0.22
N ILE A 288 8.84 -9.10 -0.88
CA ILE A 288 8.09 -10.28 -1.35
C ILE A 288 7.98 -11.35 -0.25
N GLN A 289 9.09 -11.64 0.43
CA GLN A 289 9.13 -12.59 1.56
C GLN A 289 8.20 -12.18 2.72
N TRP A 290 8.04 -10.87 2.95
CA TRP A 290 7.26 -10.32 4.05
C TRP A 290 5.77 -10.25 3.72
N VAL A 291 5.41 -10.00 2.46
CA VAL A 291 4.03 -10.16 1.97
C VAL A 291 3.62 -11.63 2.02
N ASN A 292 4.44 -12.55 1.50
CA ASN A 292 4.10 -13.97 1.40
C ASN A 292 3.99 -14.67 2.77
N LYS A 293 4.53 -14.08 3.84
CA LYS A 293 4.35 -14.53 5.22
C LYS A 293 3.04 -14.06 5.88
N GLY A 294 2.32 -13.10 5.29
CA GLY A 294 1.06 -12.60 5.84
C GLY A 294 1.15 -12.24 7.32
N PRO A 295 0.23 -12.69 8.20
CA PRO A 295 0.24 -12.37 9.63
C PRO A 295 1.53 -12.75 10.38
N GLU A 296 2.25 -13.78 9.93
CA GLU A 296 3.50 -14.26 10.54
C GLU A 296 4.63 -13.21 10.43
N ALA A 297 4.59 -12.38 9.37
CA ALA A 297 5.57 -11.31 9.16
C ALA A 297 5.64 -10.34 10.33
N THR A 298 4.50 -10.02 10.96
CA THR A 298 4.43 -9.18 12.18
C THR A 298 5.29 -9.75 13.30
N LEU A 299 5.33 -11.08 13.45
CA LEU A 299 6.10 -11.74 14.52
C LEU A 299 7.59 -11.80 14.19
N LEU A 300 7.95 -12.19 12.97
CA LEU A 300 9.34 -12.29 12.57
C LEU A 300 10.04 -10.92 12.47
N LEU A 301 9.34 -9.87 12.00
CA LEU A 301 9.88 -8.50 12.04
C LEU A 301 10.07 -8.01 13.48
N GLY A 302 9.14 -8.32 14.38
CA GLY A 302 9.29 -8.04 15.81
C GLY A 302 10.52 -8.72 16.41
N ASN A 303 10.69 -10.01 16.14
CA ASN A 303 11.86 -10.79 16.57
C ASN A 303 13.20 -10.22 16.04
N LYS A 304 13.20 -9.72 14.80
CA LYS A 304 14.39 -9.14 14.15
C LYS A 304 14.74 -7.74 14.66
N TYR A 305 13.75 -6.87 14.91
CA TYR A 305 13.97 -5.43 15.10
C TYR A 305 13.63 -4.84 16.48
N LEU A 306 12.96 -5.57 17.37
CA LEU A 306 12.89 -5.18 18.79
C LEU A 306 14.29 -5.20 19.43
N LYS A 307 14.47 -4.45 20.52
CA LYS A 307 15.76 -4.31 21.21
C LYS A 307 15.61 -4.32 22.74
N GLY A 308 16.67 -4.73 23.43
CA GLY A 308 16.73 -4.75 24.90
C GLY A 308 15.61 -5.59 25.54
N LYS A 309 15.12 -5.16 26.71
CA LYS A 309 14.06 -5.83 27.47
C LYS A 309 12.85 -6.24 26.62
N ASN A 310 12.42 -5.37 25.69
CA ASN A 310 11.29 -5.65 24.80
C ASN A 310 11.53 -6.88 23.92
N LYS A 311 12.73 -7.03 23.35
CA LYS A 311 13.10 -8.22 22.57
C LYS A 311 13.10 -9.47 23.45
N THR A 312 13.75 -9.43 24.60
CA THR A 312 13.83 -10.57 25.53
C THR A 312 12.47 -11.01 26.08
N GLN A 313 11.51 -10.09 26.23
CA GLN A 313 10.12 -10.44 26.59
C GLN A 313 9.37 -11.05 25.41
N PHE A 314 9.55 -10.49 24.21
CA PHE A 314 8.90 -10.96 22.98
C PHE A 314 9.35 -12.38 22.58
N GLU A 315 10.66 -12.63 22.56
CA GLU A 315 11.24 -13.95 22.26
C GLU A 315 10.66 -15.04 23.19
N LYS A 316 10.62 -14.76 24.50
CA LYS A 316 10.08 -15.69 25.51
C LYS A 316 8.59 -15.97 25.38
N ALA A 317 7.82 -15.12 24.70
CA ALA A 317 6.40 -15.35 24.42
C ALA A 317 6.18 -16.10 23.10
N VAL A 318 6.97 -15.79 22.06
CA VAL A 318 6.90 -16.48 20.77
C VAL A 318 7.40 -17.93 20.87
N GLN A 319 8.43 -18.19 21.69
CA GLN A 319 8.96 -19.55 21.96
C GLN A 319 8.01 -20.45 22.78
N ARG A 320 6.80 -19.98 23.12
CA ARG A 320 5.80 -20.71 23.92
C ARG A 320 4.49 -20.98 23.15
N GLN A 321 4.50 -20.79 21.83
CA GLN A 321 3.40 -21.16 20.91
C GLN A 321 3.74 -22.40 20.10
#